data_AF-A0A7G6YEE6-F1
#
_entry.id   AF-A0A7G6YEE6-F1
#
_cell.length_a   1.000
_cell.length_b   1.000
_cell.length_c   1.000
_cell.angle_alpha   90.00
_cell.angle_beta   90.00
_cell.angle_gamma   90.00
#
_symmetry.space_group_name_H-M   'P 1'
#
loop_
_entity.id
_entity.type
_entity.pdbx_description
1 polymer ?
#
loop_
_entity_poly.entity_id
_entity_poly.type
_entity_poly.pdbx_seq_one_letter_code
_entity_poly.pdbx_strand_id
1 'polypeptide(L)'
;MTADTSTIARRRPIVVTAIALSTVAIVLAWCWFAVVFSDAYDEECKARVAGTSELSFAVTVGSAPLVLVTAGALVALIATIAGSAGRRLLVGVAILLAATAMGVLVAWAFSGWTLFTHVAIGSNCFG
;
A
#
# COMPACT_ATOMS: atom_id res chain seq x y z
N MET A 1 -41.30 15.92 -5.10
CA MET A 1 -39.83 15.90 -5.04
C MET A 1 -39.40 14.43 -5.04
N THR A 2 -39.53 13.77 -6.19
CA THR A 2 -39.23 12.36 -6.41
C THR A 2 -37.76 12.27 -6.82
N ALA A 3 -36.89 11.97 -5.86
CA ALA A 3 -35.49 11.70 -6.15
C ALA A 3 -35.42 10.48 -7.08
N ASP A 4 -34.85 10.72 -8.25
CA ASP A 4 -34.81 9.86 -9.41
C ASP A 4 -34.08 8.54 -9.08
N THR A 5 -34.84 7.45 -8.94
CA THR A 5 -34.37 6.10 -8.57
C THR A 5 -33.28 5.58 -9.53
N SER A 6 -33.22 6.14 -10.74
CA SER A 6 -32.23 5.85 -11.78
C SER A 6 -30.79 6.23 -11.37
N THR A 7 -30.59 7.27 -10.56
CA THR A 7 -29.26 7.74 -10.15
C THR A 7 -28.61 6.88 -9.06
N ILE A 8 -29.42 6.21 -8.23
CA ILE A 8 -28.95 5.34 -7.14
C ILE A 8 -28.44 4.01 -7.70
N ALA A 9 -29.11 3.46 -8.72
CA ALA A 9 -28.73 2.19 -9.34
C ALA A 9 -27.36 2.27 -10.04
N ARG A 10 -27.00 3.44 -10.61
CA ARG A 10 -25.74 3.63 -11.35
C ARG A 10 -24.52 3.93 -10.48
N ARG A 11 -24.71 4.44 -9.26
CA ARG A 11 -23.59 4.77 -8.34
C ARG A 11 -22.98 3.54 -7.66
N ARG A 12 -23.79 2.51 -7.37
CA ARG A 12 -23.31 1.26 -6.74
C ARG A 12 -22.17 0.57 -7.49
N PRO A 13 -22.25 0.31 -8.80
CA PRO A 13 -21.17 -0.36 -9.51
C PRO A 13 -19.86 0.45 -9.52
N ILE A 14 -19.95 1.79 -9.59
CA ILE A 14 -18.78 2.67 -9.61
C ILE A 14 -18.03 2.65 -8.27
N VAL A 15 -18.76 2.62 -7.15
CA VAL A 15 -18.14 2.55 -5.82
C VAL A 15 -17.46 1.20 -5.62
N VAL A 16 -18.11 0.10 -6.03
CA VAL A 16 -17.54 -1.25 -5.91
C VAL A 16 -16.29 -1.41 -6.77
N THR A 17 -16.29 -0.93 -8.01
CA THR A 17 -15.11 -1.00 -8.87
C THR A 17 -13.97 -0.12 -8.33
N ALA A 18 -14.27 1.08 -7.80
CA ALA A 18 -13.27 1.93 -7.18
C ALA A 18 -12.62 1.26 -5.95
N ILE A 19 -13.42 0.62 -5.10
CA ILE A 19 -12.91 -0.13 -3.94
C ILE A 19 -12.05 -1.31 -4.39
N ALA A 20 -12.52 -2.11 -5.35
CA ALA A 20 -11.79 -3.27 -5.85
C ALA A 20 -10.45 -2.87 -6.49
N LEU A 21 -10.45 -1.86 -7.37
CA LEU A 21 -9.24 -1.34 -8.01
C LEU A 21 -8.27 -0.76 -6.99
N SER A 22 -8.77 0.00 -6.00
CA SER A 22 -7.94 0.56 -4.94
C SER A 22 -7.29 -0.54 -4.10
N THR A 23 -8.06 -1.58 -3.76
CA THR A 23 -7.56 -2.72 -2.97
C THR A 23 -6.47 -3.46 -3.72
N VAL A 24 -6.71 -3.80 -4.99
CA VAL A 24 -5.71 -4.48 -5.83
C VAL A 24 -4.46 -3.63 -6.00
N ALA A 25 -4.60 -2.33 -6.25
CA ALA A 25 -3.46 -1.42 -6.39
C ALA A 25 -2.63 -1.35 -5.12
N ILE A 26 -3.27 -1.23 -3.94
CA ILE A 26 -2.57 -1.19 -2.64
C ILE A 26 -1.81 -2.50 -2.41
N VAL A 27 -2.43 -3.66 -2.68
CA VAL A 27 -1.77 -4.97 -2.53
C VAL A 27 -0.55 -5.07 -3.45
N LEU A 28 -0.68 -4.69 -4.73
CA LEU A 28 0.44 -4.69 -5.68
C LEU A 28 1.56 -3.75 -5.25
N ALA A 29 1.23 -2.58 -4.69
CA ALA A 29 2.22 -1.65 -4.18
C ALA A 29 2.97 -2.21 -2.96
N TRP A 30 2.29 -2.95 -2.08
CA TRP A 30 2.95 -3.69 -1.00
C TRP A 30 3.84 -4.83 -1.50
N CYS A 31 3.42 -5.57 -2.53
CA CYS A 31 4.25 -6.58 -3.16
C CYS A 31 5.51 -5.96 -3.79
N TRP A 32 5.37 -4.84 -4.51
CA TRP A 32 6.50 -4.09 -5.05
C TRP A 32 7.46 -3.65 -3.95
N PHE A 33 6.92 -3.05 -2.88
CA PHE A 33 7.70 -2.64 -1.72
C PHE A 33 8.50 -3.82 -1.14
N ALA A 34 7.89 -4.99 -0.99
CA ALA A 34 8.55 -6.19 -0.48
C ALA A 34 9.70 -6.67 -1.38
N VAL A 35 9.51 -6.66 -2.70
CA VAL A 35 10.56 -7.04 -3.67
C VAL A 35 11.75 -6.09 -3.58
N VAL A 36 11.50 -4.77 -3.66
CA VAL A 36 12.56 -3.77 -3.59
C VAL A 36 13.30 -3.82 -2.24
N PHE A 37 12.58 -4.06 -1.14
CA PHE A 37 13.19 -4.25 0.16
C PHE A 37 14.05 -5.52 0.22
N SER A 38 13.56 -6.65 -0.30
CA SER A 38 14.33 -7.91 -0.31
C SER A 38 15.68 -7.72 -1.01
N ASP A 39 15.66 -7.14 -2.21
CA ASP A 39 16.87 -6.91 -3.00
C ASP A 39 17.85 -5.99 -2.27
N ALA A 40 17.34 -4.92 -1.65
CA ALA A 40 18.19 -3.97 -0.93
C ALA A 40 18.86 -4.57 0.31
N TYR A 41 18.16 -5.45 1.04
CA TYR A 41 18.73 -6.11 2.22
C TYR A 41 19.79 -7.15 1.86
N ASP A 42 19.63 -7.84 0.72
CA ASP A 42 20.63 -8.79 0.22
C ASP A 42 21.92 -8.08 -0.23
N GLU A 43 21.82 -6.86 -0.76
CA GLU A 43 22.98 -6.08 -1.21
C GLU A 43 23.64 -5.22 -0.12
N GLU A 44 22.91 -4.87 0.95
CA GLU A 44 23.43 -4.07 2.07
C GLU A 44 24.66 -4.69 2.75
N CYS A 45 24.74 -6.02 2.86
CA CYS A 45 25.94 -6.66 3.44
C CYS A 45 27.17 -6.51 2.54
N LYS A 46 27.00 -6.47 1.21
CA LYS A 46 28.12 -6.22 0.28
C LYS A 46 28.51 -4.75 0.29
N ALA A 47 27.51 -3.85 0.29
CA ALA A 47 27.72 -2.41 0.33
C ALA A 47 28.46 -1.97 1.61
N ARG A 48 28.10 -2.52 2.78
CA ARG A 48 28.78 -2.22 4.04
C ARG A 48 30.25 -2.64 4.06
N VAL A 49 30.60 -3.77 3.44
CA VAL A 49 32.00 -4.20 3.29
C VAL A 49 32.77 -3.25 2.36
N ALA A 50 32.09 -2.63 1.38
CA ALA A 50 32.64 -1.61 0.50
C ALA A 50 32.60 -0.18 1.08
N GLY A 51 32.09 0.01 2.30
CA GLY A 51 31.96 1.33 2.94
C GLY A 51 30.87 2.24 2.34
N THR A 52 29.95 1.69 1.55
CA THR A 52 28.81 2.42 0.97
C THR A 52 27.49 1.95 1.60
N SER A 53 26.41 2.72 1.44
CA SER A 53 25.05 2.31 1.83
C SER A 53 24.04 2.72 0.77
N GLU A 54 23.30 1.74 0.26
CA GLU A 54 22.27 1.93 -0.76
C GLU A 54 20.84 1.88 -0.19
N LEU A 55 20.71 1.55 1.11
CA LEU A 55 19.43 1.51 1.84
C LEU A 55 18.55 2.74 1.60
N SER A 56 19.14 3.94 1.60
CA SER A 56 18.36 5.18 1.45
C SER A 56 17.67 5.29 0.09
N PHE A 57 18.33 4.84 -0.98
CA PHE A 57 17.77 4.84 -2.32
C PHE A 57 16.66 3.79 -2.45
N ALA A 58 16.92 2.57 -1.98
CA ALA A 58 15.93 1.49 -2.01
C ALA A 58 14.68 1.79 -1.19
N VAL A 59 14.83 2.39 -0.01
CA VAL A 59 13.68 2.83 0.81
C VAL A 59 12.87 3.87 0.05
N THR A 60 13.52 4.83 -0.61
CA THR A 60 12.84 5.89 -1.35
C THR A 60 12.11 5.33 -2.57
N VAL A 61 12.77 4.49 -3.37
CA VAL A 61 12.20 3.88 -4.58
C VAL A 61 11.12 2.84 -4.26
N GLY A 62 11.29 2.08 -3.18
CA GLY A 62 10.30 1.11 -2.72
C GLY A 62 9.05 1.79 -2.14
N SER A 63 9.23 2.84 -1.33
CA SER A 63 8.11 3.50 -0.64
C SER A 63 7.36 4.53 -1.49
N ALA A 64 8.01 5.17 -2.46
CA ALA A 64 7.38 6.17 -3.34
C ALA A 64 6.08 5.67 -4.02
N PRO A 65 6.06 4.52 -4.73
CA PRO A 65 4.83 4.02 -5.34
C PRO A 65 3.79 3.63 -4.30
N LEU A 66 4.21 3.13 -3.12
CA LEU A 66 3.30 2.82 -2.02
C LEU A 66 2.56 4.07 -1.55
N VAL A 67 3.27 5.18 -1.33
CA VAL A 67 2.69 6.45 -0.90
C VAL A 67 1.75 7.02 -1.98
N LEU A 68 2.19 7.02 -3.24
CA LEU A 68 1.40 7.51 -4.37
C LEU A 68 0.10 6.73 -4.55
N VAL A 69 0.16 5.40 -4.52
CA VAL A 69 -1.02 4.53 -4.67
C VAL A 69 -1.97 4.70 -3.48
N THR A 70 -1.44 4.76 -2.27
CA THR A 70 -2.26 4.90 -1.05
C THR A 70 -2.98 6.25 -1.01
N ALA A 71 -2.27 7.33 -1.36
CA ALA A 71 -2.86 8.67 -1.46
C ALA A 71 -3.91 8.74 -2.58
N GLY A 72 -3.60 8.20 -3.76
CA GLY A 72 -4.53 8.14 -4.89
C GLY A 72 -5.80 7.34 -4.58
N ALA A 73 -5.65 6.17 -3.95
CA ALA A 73 -6.75 5.33 -3.49
C ALA A 73 -7.65 6.07 -2.50
N LEU A 74 -7.06 6.77 -1.53
CA LEU A 74 -7.83 7.55 -0.55
C LEU A 74 -8.64 8.67 -1.22
N VAL A 75 -8.03 9.42 -2.14
CA VAL A 75 -8.72 10.48 -2.90
C VAL A 75 -9.86 9.90 -3.74
N ALA A 76 -9.62 8.77 -4.42
CA ALA A 76 -10.64 8.09 -5.23
C ALA A 76 -11.82 7.59 -4.36
N LEU A 77 -11.55 7.04 -3.18
CA LEU A 77 -12.57 6.60 -2.23
C LEU A 77 -13.39 7.78 -1.71
N ILE A 78 -12.74 8.88 -1.30
CA ILE A 78 -13.45 10.08 -0.81
C ILE A 78 -14.32 10.71 -1.90
N ALA A 79 -13.86 10.72 -3.16
CA ALA A 79 -14.60 11.26 -4.30
C ALA A 79 -15.82 10.41 -4.68
N THR A 80 -15.76 9.09 -4.49
CA THR A 80 -16.80 8.14 -4.92
C THR A 80 -17.86 7.88 -3.85
N ILE A 81 -17.49 7.91 -2.56
CA ILE A 81 -18.42 7.67 -1.45
C ILE A 81 -19.38 8.86 -1.29
N ALA A 82 -20.68 8.57 -1.23
CA ALA A 82 -21.72 9.56 -0.93
C ALA A 82 -21.92 9.74 0.58
N GLY A 83 -22.24 10.95 1.03
CA GLY A 83 -22.49 11.27 2.45
C GLY A 83 -21.84 12.57 2.91
N SER A 84 -21.87 12.83 4.23
CA SER A 84 -21.15 13.94 4.85
C SER A 84 -19.64 13.73 4.77
N ALA A 85 -18.86 14.82 4.75
CA ALA A 85 -17.40 14.77 4.65
C ALA A 85 -16.78 13.84 5.70
N GLY A 86 -17.24 13.93 6.96
CA GLY A 86 -16.78 13.05 8.04
C GLY A 86 -17.03 11.56 7.77
N ARG A 87 -18.22 11.19 7.28
CA ARG A 87 -18.53 9.79 6.96
C ARG A 87 -17.70 9.25 5.79
N ARG A 88 -17.47 10.08 4.75
CA ARG A 88 -16.64 9.68 3.60
C ARG A 88 -15.20 9.41 4.03
N LEU A 89 -14.66 10.28 4.87
CA LEU A 89 -13.30 10.16 5.37
C LEU A 89 -13.15 8.93 6.27
N LEU A 90 -14.10 8.69 7.18
CA LEU A 90 -14.07 7.52 8.07
C LEU A 90 -14.18 6.20 7.30
N VAL A 91 -15.09 6.10 6.33
CA VAL A 91 -15.24 4.90 5.49
C VAL A 91 -14.04 4.72 4.56
N GLY A 92 -13.56 5.79 3.93
CA GLY A 92 -12.38 5.74 3.05
C GLY A 92 -11.13 5.28 3.80
N VAL A 93 -10.87 5.84 4.98
CA VAL A 93 -9.76 5.44 5.85
C VAL A 93 -9.92 3.99 6.33
N ALA A 94 -11.13 3.56 6.72
CA ALA A 94 -11.35 2.18 7.14
C ALA A 94 -11.05 1.16 6.02
N ILE A 95 -11.49 1.44 4.79
CA ILE A 95 -11.20 0.60 3.61
C ILE A 95 -9.69 0.61 3.32
N LEU A 96 -9.06 1.79 3.39
CA LEU A 96 -7.64 1.94 3.18
C LEU A 96 -6.84 1.09 4.18
N LEU A 97 -7.15 1.19 5.47
CA LEU A 97 -6.50 0.41 6.53
C LEU A 97 -6.68 -1.10 6.33
N ALA A 98 -7.88 -1.54 5.94
CA ALA A 98 -8.14 -2.95 5.65
C ALA A 98 -7.33 -3.45 4.43
N ALA A 99 -7.28 -2.67 3.35
CA ALA A 99 -6.50 -2.99 2.16
C ALA A 99 -5.00 -2.99 2.47
N THR A 100 -4.51 -2.04 3.26
CA THR A 100 -3.13 -1.98 3.74
C THR A 100 -2.78 -3.20 4.58
N ALA A 101 -3.64 -3.59 5.53
CA ALA A 101 -3.41 -4.79 6.34
C ALA A 101 -3.31 -6.06 5.48
N MET A 102 -4.20 -6.22 4.50
CA MET A 102 -4.12 -7.33 3.54
C MET A 102 -2.84 -7.26 2.70
N GLY A 103 -2.47 -6.09 2.18
CA GLY A 103 -1.24 -5.89 1.42
C GLY A 103 0.01 -6.26 2.21
N VAL A 104 0.10 -5.83 3.47
CA VAL A 104 1.19 -6.20 4.38
C VAL A 104 1.25 -7.71 4.61
N LEU A 105 0.11 -8.36 4.84
CA LEU A 105 0.06 -9.82 5.05
C LEU A 105 0.51 -10.59 3.80
N VAL A 106 0.06 -10.16 2.61
CA VAL A 106 0.47 -10.77 1.33
C VAL A 106 1.96 -10.55 1.08
N ALA A 107 2.44 -9.32 1.26
CA ALA A 107 3.86 -8.98 1.14
C ALA A 107 4.73 -9.78 2.12
N TRP A 108 4.28 -9.95 3.36
CA TRP A 108 4.98 -10.73 4.36
C TRP A 108 5.07 -12.21 3.99
N ALA A 109 3.97 -12.80 3.50
CA ALA A 109 3.96 -14.17 3.01
C ALA A 109 4.85 -14.35 1.77
N PHE A 110 4.84 -13.37 0.85
CA PHE A 110 5.66 -13.39 -0.37
C PHE A 110 7.16 -13.28 -0.07
N SER A 111 7.52 -12.52 0.96
CA SER A 111 8.89 -12.39 1.48
C SER A 111 9.35 -13.61 2.28
N GLY A 112 8.64 -14.74 2.27
CA GLY A 112 9.03 -15.92 3.07
C GLY A 112 9.02 -15.66 4.57
N TRP A 113 8.12 -14.78 5.04
CA TRP A 113 7.96 -14.38 6.44
C TRP A 113 9.12 -13.53 7.02
N THR A 114 10.07 -13.07 6.20
CA THR A 114 11.24 -12.30 6.68
C THR A 114 11.08 -10.78 6.63
N LEU A 115 9.99 -10.26 6.06
CA LEU A 115 9.78 -8.82 5.87
C LEU A 115 9.91 -8.03 7.19
N PHE A 116 9.26 -8.49 8.26
CA PHE A 116 9.37 -7.84 9.57
C PHE A 116 10.74 -8.02 10.21
N THR A 117 11.45 -9.12 9.97
CA THR A 117 12.81 -9.30 10.50
C THR A 117 13.78 -8.32 9.85
N HIS A 118 13.65 -8.09 8.54
CA HIS A 118 14.45 -7.09 7.83
C HIS A 118 14.14 -5.68 8.36
N VAL A 119 12.86 -5.31 8.46
CA VAL A 119 12.45 -3.97 8.91
C VAL A 119 12.78 -3.70 10.39
N ALA A 120 12.60 -4.68 11.29
CA ALA A 120 12.74 -4.47 12.73
C ALA A 120 14.18 -4.59 13.24
N ILE A 121 14.99 -5.46 12.64
CA ILE A 121 16.32 -5.80 13.14
C ILE A 121 17.42 -5.17 12.26
N GLY A 122 17.07 -4.71 11.06
CA GLY A 122 18.05 -4.27 10.08
C GLY A 122 18.85 -5.45 9.51
N SER A 123 19.72 -5.18 8.53
CA SER A 123 20.65 -6.19 8.03
C SER A 123 21.68 -6.47 9.13
N ASN A 124 21.56 -7.62 9.80
CA ASN A 124 22.52 -8.09 10.80
C ASN A 124 23.84 -8.52 10.14
N CYS A 125 24.47 -7.63 9.36
CA CYS A 125 25.79 -7.84 8.76
C CYS A 125 26.89 -7.66 9.83
N PHE A 126 26.70 -8.22 11.02
CA PHE A 126 27.74 -8.39 12.03
C PHE A 126 28.28 -9.82 11.89
N GLY A 127 29.19 -9.97 10.93
CA GLY A 127 30.06 -11.13 10.76
C GLY A 127 31.46 -10.64 10.49
#